data_AF-E9E0S5-F1
#
_entry.id   AF-E9E0S5-F1
#
_cell.length_a   1.000
_cell.length_b   1.000
_cell.length_c   1.000
_cell.angle_alpha   90.00
_cell.angle_beta   90.00
_cell.angle_gamma   90.00
#
_symmetry.space_group_name_H-M   'P 1'
#
loop_
_entity.id
_entity.type
_entity.pdbx_description
1 polymer ?
#
loop_
_entity_poly.entity_id
_entity_poly.type
_entity_poly.pdbx_seq_one_letter_code
_entity_poly.pdbx_strand_id
1 'polypeptide(L)'
;MEGDEAYGTGGLMDDPEDYYPPSPPPTKQIFGMQNGKQVTLHLVGHSPTEAHHLWNGAMFISDYFEQDPSRVEGKSVLELGAGAGLPSLVAGILGAKKVVMTDFPDPDLVANMQKNIDECNATVEPEGHIERTIDAAGFVWGADPEPLLARLAPGYQKGDRGDGMQQRFDVLVLADLLFRHSEHGALVKTIKETMRASRDSAAYVFFTSYRPWKQDLDMGFFDVARNAGLEVEQVSERKLEKPLFEGDPGDLDVQKTVKGFIVRWRVEDSLYIVLHQSKFAAKPPERMPPQTIAQGPLVAVCCGGNSENYGVQRILESDLSGHMPAQKSTGHLAELERDGFVVVRGIVTGQKLEELREASLKVEKLGRSGQWPHIRTVGKQFPPWTFSTEKGIWGVQHLMNPDLPGHEIFTRQYFSEEILSIVRELLQCDDNELVMELFNMLVRPDEHFELRWHRDDIPAEASAEEEMERLGRPAFHAQYNFALWEDESLVLIPGSHKRPRTETERNADPFEKVLPEQLVVKLGPGDIAFYNNNILHRGVYDSKKDRVTLHGSVGHSGGSKLRARNVLQHGIGGYVDKVDFSKLSDGERQRAEEMRARLVKLGSESGDVGYSLQG
;
A
#
# COMPACT_ATOMS: atom_id res chain seq x y z
N MET A 1 50.92 21.24 -36.27
CA MET A 1 49.97 22.35 -36.51
C MET A 1 48.87 21.79 -37.38
N GLU A 2 47.65 22.29 -37.16
CA GLU A 2 46.35 21.78 -37.63
C GLU A 2 45.79 20.69 -36.71
N GLY A 3 44.67 20.85 -36.00
CA GLY A 3 43.70 21.93 -35.90
C GLY A 3 42.49 21.37 -35.15
N ASP A 4 42.12 22.00 -34.04
CA ASP A 4 40.93 21.66 -33.26
C ASP A 4 39.65 21.85 -34.07
N GLU A 5 38.82 20.81 -34.19
CA GLU A 5 37.37 20.97 -34.37
C GLU A 5 36.66 20.26 -33.23
N ALA A 6 36.27 21.08 -32.25
CA ALA A 6 35.38 20.71 -31.16
C ALA A 6 33.99 20.40 -31.72
N TYR A 7 33.63 19.12 -31.79
CA TYR A 7 32.22 18.72 -31.82
C TYR A 7 31.67 18.85 -30.39
N GLY A 8 31.30 20.08 -30.02
CA GLY A 8 30.48 20.32 -28.84
C GLY A 8 29.13 19.62 -29.03
N THR A 9 28.85 18.61 -28.21
CA THR A 9 27.53 18.00 -28.05
C THR A 9 26.65 18.79 -27.07
N GLY A 10 26.86 20.11 -27.02
CA GLY A 10 25.96 21.02 -26.29
C GLY A 10 24.67 21.17 -27.09
N GLY A 11 23.62 20.48 -26.66
CA GLY A 11 22.27 20.57 -27.22
C GLY A 11 21.78 19.36 -28.01
N LEU A 12 22.40 18.17 -27.88
CA LEU A 12 21.95 16.95 -28.58
C LEU A 12 21.22 15.92 -27.69
N MET A 13 21.01 16.26 -26.42
CA MET A 13 20.20 15.50 -25.44
C MET A 13 19.45 16.44 -24.50
N ASP A 14 18.94 17.53 -25.05
CA ASP A 14 17.71 18.09 -24.48
C ASP A 14 16.58 17.35 -25.18
N ASP A 15 15.77 16.62 -24.41
CA ASP A 15 14.53 16.05 -24.92
C ASP A 15 13.73 17.21 -25.56
N PRO A 16 13.25 17.09 -26.82
CA PRO A 16 12.29 18.06 -27.32
C PRO A 16 11.13 18.16 -26.33
N GLU A 17 10.54 19.35 -26.14
CA GLU A 17 9.43 19.60 -25.20
C GLU A 17 8.24 18.62 -25.36
N ASP A 18 8.23 17.86 -26.46
CA ASP A 18 7.19 16.94 -26.91
C ASP A 18 7.61 15.44 -26.88
N TYR A 19 8.76 15.09 -26.28
CA TYR A 19 9.34 13.72 -26.33
C TYR A 19 8.55 12.68 -25.51
N TYR A 20 7.90 13.11 -24.44
CA TYR A 20 6.87 12.32 -23.74
C TYR A 20 5.50 12.78 -24.23
N PRO A 21 4.51 11.89 -24.45
CA PRO A 21 3.13 12.35 -24.36
C PRO A 21 3.00 12.97 -22.96
N PRO A 22 2.64 14.26 -22.84
CA PRO A 22 2.47 14.87 -21.54
C PRO A 22 1.46 14.02 -20.75
N SER A 23 1.66 13.87 -19.44
CA SER A 23 0.56 13.44 -18.57
C SER A 23 -0.66 14.27 -18.98
N PRO A 24 -1.84 13.66 -19.22
CA PRO A 24 -2.98 14.38 -19.75
C PRO A 24 -3.10 15.69 -18.98
N PRO A 25 -3.13 16.85 -19.65
CA PRO A 25 -3.04 18.11 -18.93
C PRO A 25 -4.19 18.18 -17.93
N PRO A 26 -3.98 18.76 -16.73
CA PRO A 26 -5.07 19.07 -15.82
C PRO A 26 -6.21 19.71 -16.58
N THR A 27 -7.41 19.15 -16.46
CA THR A 27 -8.57 19.64 -17.19
C THR A 27 -9.42 20.51 -16.29
N LYS A 28 -10.21 21.40 -16.89
CA LYS A 28 -11.20 22.21 -16.20
C LYS A 28 -12.58 21.77 -16.65
N GLN A 29 -13.48 21.54 -15.69
CA GLN A 29 -14.88 21.30 -15.94
C GLN A 29 -15.73 22.34 -15.21
N ILE A 30 -16.92 22.60 -15.74
CA ILE A 30 -17.88 23.53 -15.13
C ILE A 30 -19.15 22.74 -14.84
N PHE A 31 -19.52 22.67 -13.58
CA PHE A 31 -20.80 22.12 -13.15
C PHE A 31 -21.82 23.25 -12.98
N GLY A 32 -22.98 23.13 -13.62
CA GLY A 32 -24.08 24.08 -13.46
C GLY A 32 -25.06 23.60 -12.40
N MET A 33 -25.12 24.30 -11.28
CA MET A 33 -26.15 24.10 -10.25
C MET A 33 -27.54 24.45 -10.80
N GLN A 34 -28.59 23.87 -10.24
CA GLN A 34 -29.98 24.07 -10.66
C GLN A 34 -30.47 25.51 -10.44
N ASN A 35 -29.87 26.22 -9.49
CA ASN A 35 -30.12 27.65 -9.26
C ASN A 35 -29.42 28.58 -10.28
N GLY A 36 -28.71 28.02 -11.27
CA GLY A 36 -27.99 28.75 -12.32
C GLY A 36 -26.56 29.15 -11.96
N LYS A 37 -26.09 28.88 -10.73
CA LYS A 37 -24.70 29.11 -10.33
C LYS A 37 -23.78 28.08 -11.01
N GLN A 38 -22.62 28.54 -11.44
CA GLN A 38 -21.59 27.68 -12.00
C GLN A 38 -20.49 27.41 -10.96
N VAL A 39 -20.06 26.16 -10.87
CA VAL A 39 -18.93 25.72 -10.04
C VAL A 39 -17.82 25.25 -10.99
N THR A 40 -16.71 25.97 -11.01
CA THR A 40 -15.50 25.50 -11.69
C THR A 40 -14.85 24.40 -10.88
N LEU A 41 -14.42 23.33 -11.56
CA LEU A 41 -13.60 22.27 -11.01
C LEU A 41 -12.32 22.11 -11.83
N HIS A 42 -11.18 22.18 -11.16
CA HIS A 42 -9.90 21.69 -11.70
C HIS A 42 -9.77 20.21 -11.39
N LEU A 43 -9.43 19.42 -12.40
CA LEU A 43 -9.15 18.00 -12.33
C LEU A 43 -7.66 17.79 -12.53
N VAL A 44 -7.05 16.94 -11.69
CA VAL A 44 -5.65 16.56 -11.86
C VAL A 44 -5.45 15.81 -13.18
N GLY A 45 -4.27 15.93 -13.77
CA GLY A 45 -3.99 15.37 -15.09
C GLY A 45 -3.93 13.83 -15.15
N HIS A 46 -3.36 13.24 -14.11
CA HIS A 46 -3.34 11.80 -13.88
C HIS A 46 -3.47 11.56 -12.38
N SER A 47 -4.24 10.55 -11.97
CA SER A 47 -4.35 10.17 -10.56
C SER A 47 -4.56 8.67 -10.40
N PRO A 48 -3.74 7.98 -9.57
CA PRO A 48 -3.95 6.58 -9.19
C PRO A 48 -5.24 6.35 -8.40
N THR A 49 -5.82 7.41 -7.82
CA THR A 49 -7.12 7.35 -7.12
C THR A 49 -8.30 7.63 -8.02
N GLU A 50 -8.07 7.81 -9.33
CA GLU A 50 -9.10 8.12 -10.32
C GLU A 50 -9.66 9.56 -10.19
N ALA A 51 -8.92 10.46 -9.52
CA ALA A 51 -9.33 11.85 -9.27
C ALA A 51 -9.29 12.79 -10.51
N HIS A 52 -8.94 12.26 -11.69
CA HIS A 52 -8.84 13.01 -12.94
C HIS A 52 -10.17 13.09 -13.71
N HIS A 53 -11.24 12.54 -13.15
CA HIS A 53 -12.60 12.58 -13.69
C HIS A 53 -13.58 13.26 -12.74
N LEU A 54 -14.59 13.91 -13.31
CA LEU A 54 -15.80 14.26 -12.58
C LEU A 54 -16.79 13.08 -12.65
N TRP A 55 -16.91 12.35 -11.55
CA TRP A 55 -17.66 11.12 -11.46
C TRP A 55 -19.19 11.34 -11.43
N ASN A 56 -19.95 10.38 -11.96
CA ASN A 56 -21.41 10.48 -12.04
C ASN A 56 -22.05 10.62 -10.65
N GLY A 57 -21.59 9.81 -9.69
CA GLY A 57 -22.02 9.85 -8.30
C GLY A 57 -21.84 11.23 -7.68
N ALA A 58 -20.75 11.93 -8.01
CA ALA A 58 -20.45 13.27 -7.50
C ALA A 58 -21.43 14.33 -8.06
N MET A 59 -21.78 14.24 -9.35
CA MET A 59 -22.81 15.10 -9.95
C MET A 59 -24.19 14.82 -9.35
N PHE A 60 -24.55 13.54 -9.21
CA PHE A 60 -25.90 13.14 -8.81
C PHE A 60 -26.18 13.35 -7.32
N ILE A 61 -25.18 13.17 -6.45
CA ILE A 61 -25.32 13.51 -5.03
C ILE A 61 -25.44 15.02 -4.82
N SER A 62 -24.76 15.82 -5.65
CA SER A 62 -24.87 17.28 -5.64
C SER A 62 -26.27 17.74 -6.03
N ASP A 63 -26.80 17.22 -7.15
CA ASP A 63 -28.21 17.40 -7.53
C ASP A 63 -29.18 16.97 -6.42
N TYR A 64 -28.86 15.86 -5.74
CA TYR A 64 -29.67 15.35 -4.65
C TYR A 64 -29.66 16.28 -3.44
N PHE A 65 -28.55 16.94 -3.12
CA PHE A 65 -28.53 17.98 -2.09
C PHE A 65 -29.25 19.26 -2.52
N GLU A 66 -29.14 19.68 -3.78
CA GLU A 66 -29.86 20.85 -4.29
C GLU A 66 -31.38 20.69 -4.25
N GLN A 67 -31.88 19.47 -4.48
CA GLN A 67 -33.31 19.17 -4.41
C GLN A 67 -33.90 19.36 -3.00
N ASP A 68 -33.07 19.29 -1.96
CA ASP A 68 -33.47 19.45 -0.57
C ASP A 68 -32.25 19.91 0.27
N PRO A 69 -31.98 21.22 0.31
CA PRO A 69 -30.81 21.75 1.00
C PRO A 69 -30.75 21.39 2.49
N SER A 70 -31.90 21.08 3.13
CA SER A 70 -31.96 20.65 4.54
C SER A 70 -31.16 19.38 4.84
N ARG A 71 -30.77 18.64 3.79
CA ARG A 71 -29.85 17.49 3.89
C ARG A 71 -28.49 17.89 4.41
N VAL A 72 -28.00 19.09 4.09
CA VAL A 72 -26.65 19.59 4.43
C VAL A 72 -26.65 20.94 5.15
N GLU A 73 -27.71 21.74 5.03
CA GLU A 73 -27.81 23.06 5.67
C GLU A 73 -27.63 22.97 7.18
N GLY A 74 -26.72 23.78 7.74
CA GLY A 74 -26.40 23.81 9.16
C GLY A 74 -25.66 22.57 9.71
N LYS A 75 -25.30 21.62 8.85
CA LYS A 75 -24.69 20.34 9.23
C LYS A 75 -23.19 20.28 8.99
N SER A 76 -22.53 19.37 9.68
CA SER A 76 -21.14 18.99 9.46
C SER A 76 -21.05 17.86 8.43
N VAL A 77 -20.22 18.04 7.41
CA VAL A 77 -20.12 17.15 6.25
C VAL A 77 -18.70 16.60 6.13
N LEU A 78 -18.55 15.30 5.89
CA LEU A 78 -17.29 14.65 5.52
C LEU A 78 -17.45 14.02 4.13
N GLU A 79 -16.61 14.41 3.19
CA GLU A 79 -16.51 13.72 1.90
C GLU A 79 -15.27 12.82 1.90
N LEU A 80 -15.47 11.55 1.57
CA LEU A 80 -14.40 10.57 1.34
C LEU A 80 -14.13 10.48 -0.16
N GLY A 81 -12.86 10.40 -0.56
CA GLY A 81 -12.47 10.26 -1.97
C GLY A 81 -13.04 11.36 -2.86
N ALA A 82 -12.85 12.62 -2.45
CA ALA A 82 -13.50 13.77 -3.04
C ALA A 82 -13.08 14.07 -4.48
N GLY A 83 -11.87 13.71 -4.89
CA GLY A 83 -11.29 14.06 -6.18
C GLY A 83 -11.29 15.58 -6.41
N ALA A 84 -12.22 16.04 -7.24
CA ALA A 84 -12.43 17.47 -7.49
C ALA A 84 -13.23 18.19 -6.37
N GLY A 85 -13.96 17.43 -5.55
CA GLY A 85 -14.70 17.92 -4.39
C GLY A 85 -16.05 18.57 -4.70
N LEU A 86 -16.67 18.27 -5.84
CA LEU A 86 -17.96 18.88 -6.23
C LEU A 86 -19.04 18.77 -5.12
N PRO A 87 -19.31 17.60 -4.51
CA PRO A 87 -20.29 17.48 -3.43
C PRO A 87 -19.98 18.35 -2.22
N SER A 88 -18.71 18.42 -1.79
CA SER A 88 -18.28 19.30 -0.71
C SER A 88 -18.50 20.78 -1.01
N LEU A 89 -18.15 21.23 -2.22
CA LEU A 89 -18.37 22.61 -2.65
C LEU A 89 -19.86 22.96 -2.67
N VAL A 90 -20.69 22.08 -3.24
CA VAL A 90 -22.15 22.25 -3.28
C VAL A 90 -22.73 22.27 -1.88
N ALA A 91 -22.28 21.39 -0.98
CA ALA A 91 -22.71 21.41 0.42
C ALA A 91 -22.35 22.73 1.13
N GLY A 92 -21.15 23.27 0.90
CA GLY A 92 -20.75 24.58 1.44
C GLY A 92 -21.60 25.74 0.90
N ILE A 93 -21.94 25.71 -0.40
CA ILE A 93 -22.85 26.69 -1.03
C ILE A 93 -24.27 26.59 -0.45
N LEU A 94 -24.75 25.39 -0.20
CA LEU A 94 -26.08 25.13 0.38
C LEU A 94 -26.17 25.38 1.89
N GLY A 95 -25.12 25.93 2.50
CA GLY A 95 -25.13 26.38 3.89
C GLY A 95 -24.71 25.33 4.91
N ALA A 96 -23.91 24.32 4.53
CA ALA A 96 -23.26 23.46 5.50
C ALA A 96 -22.47 24.28 6.54
N LYS A 97 -22.49 23.84 7.80
CA LYS A 97 -21.81 24.52 8.91
C LYS A 97 -20.28 24.33 8.82
N LYS A 98 -19.85 23.13 8.46
CA LYS A 98 -18.45 22.76 8.28
C LYS A 98 -18.37 21.59 7.31
N VAL A 99 -17.43 21.61 6.39
CA VAL A 99 -17.16 20.53 5.44
C VAL A 99 -15.69 20.16 5.55
N VAL A 100 -15.41 18.87 5.62
CA VAL A 100 -14.06 18.33 5.50
C VAL A 100 -14.02 17.48 4.24
N MET A 101 -13.38 18.02 3.21
CA MET A 101 -13.19 17.41 1.90
C MET A 101 -11.91 16.57 1.95
N THR A 102 -12.03 15.24 1.77
CA THR A 102 -10.87 14.35 1.92
C THR A 102 -10.63 13.45 0.72
N ASP A 103 -9.37 13.22 0.44
CA ASP A 103 -8.90 12.19 -0.50
C ASP A 103 -7.57 11.61 0.00
N PHE A 104 -6.97 10.68 -0.74
CA PHE A 104 -5.68 10.10 -0.41
C PHE A 104 -4.63 11.20 -0.14
N PRO A 105 -3.72 11.04 0.86
CA PRO A 105 -2.76 12.07 1.27
C PRO A 105 -1.63 12.26 0.25
N ASP A 106 -2.00 12.64 -0.96
CA ASP A 106 -1.15 13.09 -2.05
C ASP A 106 -1.12 14.63 -2.07
N PRO A 107 0.06 15.28 -1.98
CA PRO A 107 0.16 16.73 -1.97
C PRO A 107 -0.49 17.43 -3.17
N ASP A 108 -0.40 16.85 -4.38
CA ASP A 108 -0.95 17.46 -5.60
C ASP A 108 -2.48 17.39 -5.59
N LEU A 109 -3.03 16.28 -5.10
CA LEU A 109 -4.48 16.11 -4.96
C LEU A 109 -5.05 17.05 -3.90
N VAL A 110 -4.39 17.16 -2.74
CA VAL A 110 -4.81 18.08 -1.68
C VAL A 110 -4.68 19.55 -2.14
N ALA A 111 -3.61 19.90 -2.85
CA ALA A 111 -3.45 21.23 -3.43
C ALA A 111 -4.54 21.54 -4.48
N ASN A 112 -4.92 20.56 -5.30
CA ASN A 112 -6.00 20.71 -6.27
C ASN A 112 -7.38 20.89 -5.60
N MET A 113 -7.66 20.14 -4.54
CA MET A 113 -8.85 20.35 -3.70
C MET A 113 -8.88 21.77 -3.12
N GLN A 114 -7.76 22.24 -2.58
CA GLN A 114 -7.65 23.61 -2.06
C GLN A 114 -7.88 24.66 -3.16
N LYS A 115 -7.31 24.48 -4.35
CA LYS A 115 -7.54 25.36 -5.50
C LYS A 115 -9.02 25.45 -5.88
N ASN A 116 -9.75 24.33 -5.83
CA ASN A 116 -11.18 24.30 -6.10
C ASN A 116 -11.99 25.02 -5.00
N ILE A 117 -11.58 24.90 -3.73
CA ILE A 117 -12.15 25.66 -2.61
C ILE A 117 -11.95 27.16 -2.83
N ASP A 118 -10.75 27.59 -3.18
CA ASP A 118 -10.39 29.00 -3.37
C ASP A 118 -11.16 29.63 -4.54
N GLU A 119 -11.25 28.94 -5.70
CA GLU A 119 -12.02 29.44 -6.85
C GLU A 119 -13.52 29.45 -6.55
N CYS A 120 -14.04 28.47 -5.79
CA CYS A 120 -15.43 28.50 -5.36
C CYS A 120 -15.71 29.70 -4.43
N ASN A 121 -14.83 29.95 -3.45
CA ASN A 121 -14.94 31.06 -2.50
C ASN A 121 -15.01 32.42 -3.19
N ALA A 122 -14.22 32.64 -4.24
CA ALA A 122 -14.23 33.86 -5.04
C ALA A 122 -15.56 34.15 -5.76
N THR A 123 -16.49 33.19 -5.79
CA THR A 123 -17.78 33.30 -6.49
C THR A 123 -18.98 33.23 -5.54
N VAL A 124 -18.77 33.13 -4.23
CA VAL A 124 -19.83 32.95 -3.22
C VAL A 124 -19.80 34.12 -2.24
N GLU A 125 -20.95 34.74 -2.02
CA GLU A 125 -21.13 35.81 -1.05
C GLU A 125 -21.63 35.26 0.30
N PRO A 126 -21.16 35.80 1.45
CA PRO A 126 -20.08 36.78 1.55
C PRO A 126 -18.71 36.17 1.27
N GLU A 127 -17.78 36.96 0.73
CA GLU A 127 -16.38 36.56 0.53
C GLU A 127 -15.79 35.91 1.81
N GLY A 128 -15.03 34.82 1.63
CA GLY A 128 -14.47 34.03 2.73
C GLY A 128 -15.46 33.06 3.37
N HIS A 129 -16.73 33.00 2.94
CA HIS A 129 -17.70 32.00 3.44
C HIS A 129 -17.22 30.57 3.18
N ILE A 130 -16.84 30.25 1.95
CA ILE A 130 -16.44 28.90 1.56
C ILE A 130 -15.11 28.52 2.21
N GLU A 131 -14.13 29.43 2.21
CA GLU A 131 -12.82 29.21 2.86
C GLU A 131 -12.94 28.89 4.36
N ARG A 132 -13.85 29.57 5.08
CA ARG A 132 -14.11 29.26 6.51
C ARG A 132 -14.87 27.96 6.71
N THR A 133 -15.65 27.55 5.72
CA THR A 133 -16.57 26.42 5.80
C THR A 133 -15.92 25.10 5.41
N ILE A 134 -15.04 25.10 4.40
CA ILE A 134 -14.51 23.86 3.80
C ILE A 134 -13.00 23.74 4.04
N ASP A 135 -12.57 22.63 4.64
CA ASP A 135 -11.16 22.27 4.73
C ASP A 135 -10.83 21.11 3.77
N ALA A 136 -9.72 21.21 3.04
CA ALA A 136 -9.12 20.07 2.33
C ALA A 136 -8.16 19.29 3.25
N ALA A 137 -8.20 17.96 3.18
CA ALA A 137 -7.29 17.11 3.96
C ALA A 137 -6.97 15.77 3.27
N GLY A 138 -5.76 15.28 3.49
CA GLY A 138 -5.41 13.91 3.18
C GLY A 138 -5.97 12.93 4.22
N PHE A 139 -6.57 11.83 3.77
CA PHE A 139 -7.09 10.75 4.62
C PHE A 139 -7.05 9.40 3.92
N VAL A 140 -6.64 8.37 4.65
CA VAL A 140 -6.68 6.97 4.20
C VAL A 140 -7.89 6.32 4.84
N TRP A 141 -8.73 5.66 4.04
CA TRP A 141 -9.94 5.00 4.56
C TRP A 141 -9.57 3.97 5.63
N GLY A 142 -10.34 3.95 6.72
CA GLY A 142 -10.12 3.06 7.86
C GLY A 142 -8.96 3.46 8.78
N ALA A 143 -8.18 4.50 8.46
CA ALA A 143 -7.18 5.06 9.36
C ALA A 143 -7.82 5.74 10.59
N ASP A 144 -6.98 6.18 11.52
CA ASP A 144 -7.42 6.92 12.71
C ASP A 144 -8.13 8.24 12.29
N PRO A 145 -9.41 8.44 12.67
CA PRO A 145 -10.15 9.64 12.30
C PRO A 145 -9.83 10.87 13.15
N GLU A 146 -9.02 10.75 14.22
CA GLU A 146 -8.72 11.87 15.12
C GLU A 146 -8.36 13.18 14.39
N PRO A 147 -7.50 13.19 13.34
CA PRO A 147 -7.20 14.40 12.59
C PRO A 147 -8.41 15.01 11.86
N LEU A 148 -9.37 14.19 11.43
CA LEU A 148 -10.61 14.67 10.79
C LEU A 148 -11.56 15.28 11.83
N LEU A 149 -11.73 14.60 12.96
CA LEU A 149 -12.62 15.06 14.02
C LEU A 149 -12.12 16.36 14.65
N ALA A 150 -10.81 16.53 14.78
CA ALA A 150 -10.20 17.77 15.27
C ALA A 150 -10.54 19.01 14.42
N ARG A 151 -10.93 18.84 13.14
CA ARG A 151 -11.36 19.95 12.26
C ARG A 151 -12.77 20.45 12.57
N LEU A 152 -13.56 19.70 13.36
CA LEU A 152 -14.88 20.13 13.82
C LEU A 152 -14.81 21.12 14.99
N ALA A 153 -13.67 21.20 15.70
CA ALA A 153 -13.44 22.15 16.79
C ALA A 153 -11.93 22.48 16.96
N PRO A 154 -11.46 23.67 16.54
CA PRO A 154 -10.09 24.09 16.81
C PRO A 154 -9.89 24.33 18.32
N GLY A 155 -9.26 23.36 19.00
CA GLY A 155 -9.00 23.40 20.45
C GLY A 155 -9.06 22.07 21.20
N TYR A 156 -9.39 20.96 20.52
CA TYR A 156 -9.43 19.64 21.16
C TYR A 156 -8.04 19.18 21.63
N GLN A 157 -7.88 19.00 22.94
CA GLN A 157 -6.76 18.30 23.56
C GLN A 157 -7.24 17.02 24.25
N LYS A 158 -6.45 15.96 24.13
CA LYS A 158 -6.68 14.67 24.80
C LYS A 158 -6.76 14.88 26.33
N GLY A 159 -7.97 14.89 26.87
CA GLY A 159 -8.22 15.05 28.31
C GLY A 159 -9.39 15.97 28.68
N ASP A 160 -9.96 16.70 27.73
CA ASP A 160 -11.17 17.48 28.00
C ASP A 160 -12.35 16.56 28.27
N ARG A 161 -12.97 16.70 29.45
CA ARG A 161 -14.14 15.90 29.87
C ARG A 161 -15.44 16.39 29.19
N GLY A 162 -15.34 16.85 27.95
CA GLY A 162 -16.47 17.02 27.05
C GLY A 162 -16.77 15.67 26.42
N ASP A 163 -18.04 15.34 26.29
CA ASP A 163 -18.52 14.16 25.60
C ASP A 163 -17.99 14.12 24.15
N GLY A 164 -16.93 13.36 23.89
CA GLY A 164 -16.36 13.11 22.54
C GLY A 164 -17.34 12.49 21.52
N MET A 165 -18.61 12.34 21.91
CA MET A 165 -19.75 11.91 21.13
C MET A 165 -20.39 13.04 20.31
N GLN A 166 -20.15 14.31 20.67
CA GLN A 166 -20.72 15.48 19.97
C GLN A 166 -19.90 16.01 18.79
N GLN A 167 -18.66 15.54 18.59
CA GLN A 167 -17.77 16.05 17.53
C GLN A 167 -17.58 15.04 16.40
N ARG A 168 -18.69 14.68 15.75
CA ARG A 168 -18.74 13.76 14.61
C ARG A 168 -19.62 14.35 13.51
N PHE A 169 -19.44 13.85 12.30
CA PHE A 169 -20.12 14.39 11.12
C PHE A 169 -21.59 13.97 11.07
N ASP A 170 -22.43 14.90 10.67
CA ASP A 170 -23.85 14.67 10.42
C ASP A 170 -24.06 13.93 9.09
N VAL A 171 -23.28 14.31 8.08
CA VAL A 171 -23.43 13.87 6.71
C VAL A 171 -22.09 13.32 6.23
N LEU A 172 -22.11 12.11 5.66
CA LEU A 172 -20.97 11.56 4.96
C LEU A 172 -21.31 11.43 3.47
N VAL A 173 -20.34 11.70 2.60
CA VAL A 173 -20.48 11.62 1.15
C VAL A 173 -19.49 10.57 0.63
N LEU A 174 -20.01 9.60 -0.10
CA LEU A 174 -19.23 8.61 -0.84
C LEU A 174 -19.73 8.58 -2.29
N ALA A 175 -19.02 9.25 -3.18
CA ALA A 175 -19.35 9.31 -4.60
C ALA A 175 -18.42 8.39 -5.41
N ASP A 176 -18.99 7.37 -6.08
CA ASP A 176 -18.25 6.43 -6.94
C ASP A 176 -17.06 5.71 -6.28
N LEU A 177 -17.17 5.39 -4.99
CA LEU A 177 -16.08 4.74 -4.23
C LEU A 177 -16.16 3.21 -4.16
N LEU A 178 -17.25 2.60 -4.64
CA LEU A 178 -17.53 1.18 -4.38
C LEU A 178 -16.69 0.22 -5.24
N PHE A 179 -15.96 0.72 -6.23
CA PHE A 179 -15.18 -0.12 -7.15
C PHE A 179 -13.97 -0.80 -6.48
N ARG A 180 -13.47 -0.28 -5.35
CA ARG A 180 -12.41 -0.93 -4.56
C ARG A 180 -13.01 -1.84 -3.49
N HIS A 181 -13.41 -3.05 -3.90
CA HIS A 181 -14.12 -4.02 -3.04
C HIS A 181 -13.35 -4.38 -1.76
N SER A 182 -12.02 -4.45 -1.81
CA SER A 182 -11.17 -4.68 -0.62
C SER A 182 -11.30 -3.59 0.45
N GLU A 183 -11.65 -2.37 0.04
CA GLU A 183 -11.73 -1.21 0.92
C GLU A 183 -13.13 -1.02 1.52
N HIS A 184 -14.11 -1.86 1.18
CA HIS A 184 -15.47 -1.73 1.73
C HIS A 184 -15.49 -1.79 3.25
N GLY A 185 -14.68 -2.66 3.85
CA GLY A 185 -14.51 -2.73 5.30
C GLY A 185 -13.93 -1.45 5.91
N ALA A 186 -12.92 -0.87 5.25
CA ALA A 186 -12.28 0.38 5.67
C ALA A 186 -13.22 1.59 5.55
N LEU A 187 -14.00 1.66 4.48
CA LEU A 187 -15.06 2.67 4.28
C LEU A 187 -16.15 2.55 5.35
N VAL A 188 -16.65 1.35 5.62
CA VAL A 188 -17.67 1.12 6.67
C VAL A 188 -17.11 1.42 8.07
N LYS A 189 -15.85 1.05 8.36
CA LYS A 189 -15.16 1.45 9.59
C LYS A 189 -15.14 2.97 9.73
N THR A 190 -14.72 3.67 8.67
CA THR A 190 -14.69 5.14 8.64
C THR A 190 -16.08 5.71 8.92
N ILE A 191 -17.13 5.23 8.24
CA ILE A 191 -18.51 5.67 8.48
C ILE A 191 -18.86 5.53 9.96
N LYS A 192 -18.60 4.38 10.58
CA LYS A 192 -18.94 4.15 11.99
C LYS A 192 -18.13 5.02 12.96
N GLU A 193 -16.89 5.33 12.62
CA GLU A 193 -15.98 6.07 13.50
C GLU A 193 -16.09 7.60 13.33
N THR A 194 -16.66 8.09 12.23
CA THR A 194 -16.78 9.53 11.96
C THR A 194 -18.21 10.03 11.90
N MET A 195 -19.21 9.18 11.63
CA MET A 195 -20.62 9.58 11.61
C MET A 195 -21.17 9.69 13.04
N ARG A 196 -21.89 10.78 13.31
CA ARG A 196 -22.56 10.99 14.60
C ARG A 196 -23.63 9.91 14.80
N ALA A 197 -23.71 9.37 16.01
CA ALA A 197 -24.71 8.37 16.41
C ALA A 197 -26.09 9.03 16.60
N SER A 198 -26.75 9.41 15.51
CA SER A 198 -28.09 9.99 15.48
C SER A 198 -28.88 9.49 14.27
N ARG A 199 -30.21 9.50 14.37
CA ARG A 199 -31.11 9.21 13.25
C ARG A 199 -31.10 10.29 12.17
N ASP A 200 -30.73 11.50 12.54
CA ASP A 200 -30.62 12.64 11.61
C ASP A 200 -29.30 12.63 10.84
N SER A 201 -28.41 11.68 11.17
CA SER A 201 -27.10 11.52 10.56
C SER A 201 -27.11 10.37 9.54
N ALA A 202 -26.44 10.57 8.41
CA ALA A 202 -26.50 9.65 7.29
C ALA A 202 -25.25 9.72 6.40
N ALA A 203 -24.84 8.57 5.86
CA ALA A 203 -23.90 8.49 4.76
C ALA A 203 -24.66 8.31 3.44
N TYR A 204 -24.44 9.21 2.48
CA TYR A 204 -25.02 9.17 1.15
C TYR A 204 -24.01 8.55 0.20
N VAL A 205 -24.40 7.43 -0.41
CA VAL A 205 -23.53 6.60 -1.26
C VAL A 205 -24.13 6.56 -2.66
N PHE A 206 -23.54 7.29 -3.60
CA PHE A 206 -24.02 7.37 -4.98
C PHE A 206 -22.93 6.86 -5.92
N PHE A 207 -23.26 5.91 -6.79
CA PHE A 207 -22.27 5.29 -7.65
C PHE A 207 -22.86 4.73 -8.95
N THR A 208 -21.99 4.53 -9.93
CA THR A 208 -22.21 3.79 -11.17
C THR A 208 -21.30 2.57 -11.17
N SER A 209 -21.81 1.39 -11.53
CA SER A 209 -20.96 0.21 -11.75
C SER A 209 -20.29 0.28 -13.12
N TYR A 210 -19.15 0.97 -13.20
CA TYR A 210 -18.38 1.13 -14.45
C TYR A 210 -17.82 -0.18 -15.01
N ARG A 211 -17.70 -1.21 -14.15
CA ARG A 211 -17.38 -2.59 -14.54
C ARG A 211 -18.62 -3.46 -14.29
N PRO A 212 -19.56 -3.57 -15.25
CA PRO A 212 -20.85 -4.23 -15.02
C PRO A 212 -20.74 -5.67 -14.48
N TRP A 213 -19.71 -6.41 -14.91
CA TRP A 213 -19.45 -7.78 -14.44
C TRP A 213 -19.00 -7.87 -12.98
N LYS A 214 -18.72 -6.74 -12.31
CA LYS A 214 -18.42 -6.63 -10.88
C LYS A 214 -19.51 -5.91 -10.09
N GLN A 215 -20.68 -5.65 -10.68
CA GLN A 215 -21.76 -4.93 -10.01
C GLN A 215 -22.19 -5.60 -8.70
N ASP A 216 -22.27 -6.93 -8.66
CA ASP A 216 -22.61 -7.66 -7.43
C ASP A 216 -21.57 -7.44 -6.33
N LEU A 217 -20.30 -7.29 -6.70
CA LEU A 217 -19.23 -6.96 -5.76
C LEU A 217 -19.33 -5.51 -5.28
N ASP A 218 -19.68 -4.56 -6.15
CA ASP A 218 -19.94 -3.15 -5.74
C ASP A 218 -21.10 -3.10 -4.73
N MET A 219 -22.17 -3.86 -4.98
CA MET A 219 -23.32 -4.00 -4.09
C MET A 219 -22.97 -4.66 -2.75
N GLY A 220 -21.93 -5.49 -2.70
CA GLY A 220 -21.42 -6.14 -1.49
C GLY A 220 -21.06 -5.15 -0.38
N PHE A 221 -20.73 -3.89 -0.69
CA PHE A 221 -20.53 -2.83 0.28
C PHE A 221 -21.69 -2.70 1.26
N PHE A 222 -22.91 -2.82 0.75
CA PHE A 222 -24.12 -2.67 1.56
C PHE A 222 -24.34 -3.86 2.48
N ASP A 223 -23.86 -5.04 2.13
CA ASP A 223 -23.87 -6.20 3.02
C ASP A 223 -22.85 -6.02 4.14
N VAL A 224 -21.65 -5.50 3.84
CA VAL A 224 -20.66 -5.12 4.86
C VAL A 224 -21.26 -4.08 5.81
N ALA A 225 -21.94 -3.06 5.30
CA ALA A 225 -22.61 -2.04 6.12
C ALA A 225 -23.70 -2.63 7.02
N ARG A 226 -24.56 -3.50 6.47
CA ARG A 226 -25.61 -4.20 7.24
C ARG A 226 -25.03 -5.09 8.33
N ASN A 227 -23.97 -5.84 8.02
CA ASN A 227 -23.27 -6.71 8.96
C ASN A 227 -22.60 -5.90 10.07
N ALA A 228 -22.18 -4.67 9.79
CA ALA A 228 -21.64 -3.76 10.78
C ALA A 228 -22.71 -3.05 11.65
N GLY A 229 -23.99 -3.40 11.50
CA GLY A 229 -25.11 -2.86 12.28
C GLY A 229 -25.75 -1.60 11.71
N LEU A 230 -25.49 -1.25 10.45
CA LEU A 230 -26.11 -0.11 9.80
C LEU A 230 -27.39 -0.53 9.05
N GLU A 231 -28.29 0.43 8.83
CA GLU A 231 -29.43 0.31 7.93
C GLU A 231 -29.04 0.87 6.56
N VAL A 232 -29.51 0.22 5.49
CA VAL A 232 -29.23 0.63 4.11
C VAL A 232 -30.54 0.73 3.35
N GLU A 233 -30.79 1.87 2.73
CA GLU A 233 -31.96 2.19 1.92
C GLU A 233 -31.53 2.68 0.53
N GLN A 234 -32.06 2.11 -0.55
CA GLN A 234 -31.89 2.68 -1.88
C GLN A 234 -32.92 3.81 -2.07
N VAL A 235 -32.45 5.01 -2.37
CA VAL A 235 -33.30 6.22 -2.45
C VAL A 235 -33.34 6.84 -3.85
N SER A 236 -32.44 6.40 -4.74
CA SER A 236 -32.36 6.93 -6.09
C SER A 236 -31.88 5.85 -7.05
N GLU A 237 -32.41 5.89 -8.26
CA GLU A 237 -31.89 5.21 -9.43
C GLU A 237 -32.19 6.10 -10.63
N ARG A 238 -31.16 6.48 -11.38
CA ARG A 238 -31.30 7.35 -12.53
C ARG A 238 -30.45 6.84 -13.68
N LYS A 239 -31.04 6.80 -14.86
CA LYS A 239 -30.38 6.33 -16.08
C LYS A 239 -29.98 7.53 -16.94
N LEU A 240 -28.70 7.59 -17.29
CA LEU A 240 -28.10 8.56 -18.19
C LEU A 240 -28.43 8.22 -19.65
N GLU A 241 -28.40 9.23 -20.52
CA GLU A 241 -28.53 9.01 -21.96
C GLU A 241 -27.32 8.26 -22.53
N LYS A 242 -26.13 8.53 -21.99
CA LYS A 242 -24.83 7.96 -22.40
C LYS A 242 -24.01 7.53 -21.19
N PRO A 243 -23.17 6.49 -21.30
CA PRO A 243 -22.21 6.14 -20.25
C PRO A 243 -21.15 7.24 -20.12
N LEU A 244 -20.47 7.29 -18.97
CA LEU A 244 -19.36 8.23 -18.76
C LEU A 244 -18.18 7.94 -19.70
N PHE A 245 -17.91 6.66 -19.96
CA PHE A 245 -16.86 6.18 -20.86
C PHE A 245 -17.49 5.52 -22.08
N GLU A 246 -17.24 6.10 -23.26
CA GLU A 246 -17.73 5.54 -24.53
C GLU A 246 -16.83 4.36 -24.97
N GLY A 247 -17.44 3.21 -25.28
CA GLY A 247 -16.73 2.03 -25.80
C GLY A 247 -16.20 1.06 -24.74
N ASP A 248 -16.44 1.33 -23.45
CA ASP A 248 -16.10 0.39 -22.38
C ASP A 248 -16.90 -0.93 -22.51
N PRO A 249 -16.28 -2.10 -22.24
CA PRO A 249 -16.95 -3.38 -22.36
C PRO A 249 -18.05 -3.53 -21.29
N GLY A 250 -19.01 -4.43 -21.53
CA GLY A 250 -20.04 -4.80 -20.54
C GLY A 250 -21.43 -4.26 -20.84
N ASP A 251 -22.33 -4.41 -19.86
CA ASP A 251 -23.72 -3.95 -19.99
C ASP A 251 -23.81 -2.42 -19.91
N LEU A 252 -24.11 -1.81 -21.05
CA LEU A 252 -24.29 -0.35 -21.17
C LEU A 252 -25.39 0.18 -20.25
N ASP A 253 -26.45 -0.59 -19.99
CA ASP A 253 -27.52 -0.13 -19.12
C ASP A 253 -27.05 -0.03 -17.67
N VAL A 254 -26.15 -0.90 -17.23
CA VAL A 254 -25.50 -0.79 -15.93
C VAL A 254 -24.56 0.43 -15.89
N GLN A 255 -23.74 0.65 -16.92
CA GLN A 255 -22.82 1.79 -17.00
C GLN A 255 -23.51 3.16 -17.10
N LYS A 256 -24.77 3.19 -17.56
CA LYS A 256 -25.60 4.40 -17.60
C LYS A 256 -26.39 4.62 -16.32
N THR A 257 -26.42 3.66 -15.40
CA THR A 257 -27.31 3.73 -14.23
C THR A 257 -26.54 4.16 -12.99
N VAL A 258 -26.89 5.33 -12.47
CA VAL A 258 -26.41 5.83 -11.18
C VAL A 258 -27.41 5.40 -10.11
N LYS A 259 -26.94 4.66 -9.11
CA LYS A 259 -27.74 4.28 -7.94
C LYS A 259 -27.33 5.10 -6.73
N GLY A 260 -28.32 5.52 -5.94
CA GLY A 260 -28.12 6.28 -4.72
C GLY A 260 -28.70 5.54 -3.52
N PHE A 261 -27.90 5.41 -2.49
CA PHE A 261 -28.23 4.75 -1.23
C PHE A 261 -27.98 5.68 -0.05
N ILE A 262 -28.73 5.46 1.03
CA ILE A 262 -28.48 6.09 2.32
C ILE A 262 -28.18 5.01 3.34
N VAL A 263 -27.09 5.20 4.08
CA VAL A 263 -26.65 4.34 5.18
C VAL A 263 -26.81 5.09 6.50
N ARG A 264 -27.52 4.49 7.47
CA ARG A 264 -27.85 5.11 8.78
C ARG A 264 -27.62 4.17 9.94
N TRP A 265 -27.59 4.70 11.16
CA TRP A 265 -27.64 3.90 12.38
C TRP A 265 -29.01 3.24 12.58
N ARG A 266 -29.02 2.01 13.12
CA ARG A 266 -30.26 1.33 13.48
C ARG A 266 -31.02 2.02 14.61
N VAL A 267 -32.34 1.90 14.55
CA VAL A 267 -33.31 2.43 15.52
C VAL A 267 -32.99 2.03 16.97
N GLU A 268 -32.60 0.77 17.19
CA GLU A 268 -32.34 0.19 18.53
C GLU A 268 -30.95 0.54 19.07
N ASP A 269 -29.94 0.59 18.19
CA ASP A 269 -28.56 0.94 18.55
C ASP A 269 -28.41 2.42 18.91
N SER A 270 -29.22 3.29 18.31
CA SER A 270 -29.27 4.73 18.63
C SER A 270 -29.62 4.98 20.11
N LEU A 271 -30.51 4.17 20.68
CA LEU A 271 -30.91 4.23 22.10
C LEU A 271 -29.92 3.50 23.01
N TYR A 272 -29.40 2.35 22.57
CA TYR A 272 -28.48 1.53 23.37
C TYR A 272 -27.11 2.20 23.57
N ILE A 273 -26.59 2.86 22.52
CA ILE A 273 -25.31 3.59 22.54
C ILE A 273 -25.40 4.82 23.47
N VAL A 274 -26.53 5.54 23.44
CA VAL A 274 -26.77 6.69 24.33
C VAL A 274 -26.89 6.24 25.80
N LEU A 275 -27.51 5.08 26.07
CA LEU A 275 -27.76 4.60 27.44
C LEU A 275 -26.56 3.89 28.10
N HIS A 276 -25.73 3.15 27.36
CA HIS A 276 -24.66 2.32 27.95
C HIS A 276 -23.30 3.03 28.11
N GLN A 277 -23.09 4.21 27.54
CA GLN A 277 -21.82 4.95 27.66
C GLN A 277 -21.72 5.85 28.90
N SER A 278 -22.79 5.94 29.70
CA SER A 278 -22.85 6.71 30.96
C SER A 278 -22.24 6.00 32.19
N LYS A 279 -21.81 4.73 32.09
CA LYS A 279 -21.36 3.91 33.24
C LYS A 279 -19.83 3.74 33.40
N PHE A 280 -19.00 4.25 32.49
CA PHE A 280 -17.54 4.06 32.58
C PHE A 280 -16.77 5.23 33.23
N ALA A 281 -17.47 6.23 33.78
CA ALA A 281 -16.86 7.38 34.47
C ALA A 281 -16.93 7.26 36.01
N ALA A 282 -16.35 6.22 36.60
CA ALA A 282 -16.05 6.21 38.04
C ALA A 282 -14.86 5.31 38.36
N LYS A 283 -13.71 5.91 38.71
CA LYS A 283 -12.60 5.20 39.36
C LYS A 283 -13.00 4.80 40.79
N PRO A 284 -12.61 3.61 41.30
CA PRO A 284 -12.74 3.30 42.71
C PRO A 284 -11.61 3.98 43.52
N PRO A 285 -11.85 4.40 44.79
CA PRO A 285 -10.81 4.99 45.63
C PRO A 285 -9.93 3.92 46.32
N GLU A 286 -8.68 4.29 46.59
CA GLU A 286 -7.67 3.50 47.31
C GLU A 286 -7.82 3.52 48.85
N ARG A 287 -7.52 2.35 49.44
CA ARG A 287 -6.87 2.02 50.74
C ARG A 287 -7.44 2.46 52.11
N MET A 288 -7.68 1.46 52.98
CA MET A 288 -7.00 1.14 54.28
C MET A 288 -7.94 0.33 55.24
N PRO A 289 -7.49 -0.33 56.34
CA PRO A 289 -6.25 -1.07 56.66
C PRO A 289 -6.57 -2.50 57.27
N PRO A 290 -5.60 -3.31 57.76
CA PRO A 290 -5.81 -4.73 58.06
C PRO A 290 -6.21 -5.00 59.52
N GLN A 291 -7.03 -6.02 59.77
CA GLN A 291 -7.17 -6.63 61.10
C GLN A 291 -7.22 -8.17 61.05
N THR A 292 -6.37 -8.71 61.92
CA THR A 292 -6.04 -10.06 62.34
C THR A 292 -7.25 -10.88 62.81
N ILE A 293 -7.20 -12.22 62.70
CA ILE A 293 -7.46 -13.20 63.78
C ILE A 293 -7.08 -14.61 63.29
N ALA A 294 -6.58 -15.39 64.24
CA ALA A 294 -5.81 -16.62 64.08
C ALA A 294 -6.61 -17.89 64.47
N GLN A 295 -5.99 -19.06 64.20
CA GLN A 295 -6.18 -20.41 64.82
C GLN A 295 -7.51 -21.12 64.45
N GLY A 296 -7.58 -22.27 63.75
CA GLY A 296 -6.97 -23.61 63.94
C GLY A 296 -7.90 -24.49 64.83
N PRO A 297 -7.91 -25.86 64.83
CA PRO A 297 -7.49 -26.88 63.83
C PRO A 297 -8.52 -28.08 63.69
N LEU A 298 -8.05 -29.23 63.14
CA LEU A 298 -8.61 -30.62 63.08
C LEU A 298 -9.39 -30.97 61.78
N VAL A 299 -8.87 -31.76 60.83
CA VAL A 299 -8.39 -33.17 60.75
C VAL A 299 -9.51 -34.23 60.63
N ALA A 300 -9.46 -34.89 59.45
CA ALA A 300 -9.96 -36.22 59.03
C ALA A 300 -11.48 -36.45 58.86
N VAL A 301 -11.92 -36.89 57.67
CA VAL A 301 -12.08 -38.31 57.28
C VAL A 301 -12.23 -38.40 55.73
N CYS A 302 -11.68 -39.48 55.16
CA CYS A 302 -11.57 -39.81 53.74
C CYS A 302 -12.87 -40.33 53.08
N CYS A 303 -12.72 -40.61 51.77
CA CYS A 303 -13.62 -41.23 50.77
C CYS A 303 -14.38 -40.19 49.93
N GLY A 304 -14.21 -40.04 48.62
CA GLY A 304 -13.51 -40.79 47.58
C GLY A 304 -14.29 -40.62 46.28
N GLY A 305 -13.63 -40.40 45.14
CA GLY A 305 -14.25 -40.56 43.81
C GLY A 305 -14.08 -39.39 42.83
N ASN A 306 -13.04 -39.51 42.00
CA ASN A 306 -12.90 -39.14 40.59
C ASN A 306 -13.55 -37.85 40.03
N SER A 307 -12.70 -36.95 39.52
CA SER A 307 -12.59 -36.69 38.08
C SER A 307 -11.36 -35.81 37.78
N GLU A 308 -10.81 -36.01 36.59
CA GLU A 308 -9.48 -35.61 36.11
C GLU A 308 -9.25 -34.09 36.06
N ASN A 309 -8.02 -33.68 36.42
CA ASN A 309 -7.51 -32.33 36.27
C ASN A 309 -6.45 -32.30 35.17
N TYR A 310 -6.61 -31.37 34.23
CA TYR A 310 -5.57 -30.92 33.31
C TYR A 310 -4.40 -30.33 34.10
N GLY A 311 -3.24 -30.98 34.00
CA GLY A 311 -1.99 -30.56 34.61
C GLY A 311 -1.20 -29.61 33.71
N VAL A 312 -0.86 -28.45 34.28
CA VAL A 312 0.07 -27.44 33.78
C VAL A 312 1.52 -27.91 33.91
N GLN A 313 2.34 -27.50 32.94
CA GLN A 313 3.81 -27.39 32.89
C GLN A 313 4.69 -28.43 33.61
N ARG A 314 5.56 -29.07 32.82
CA ARG A 314 6.89 -29.43 33.27
C ARG A 314 7.92 -29.07 32.20
N ILE A 315 8.82 -28.15 32.57
CA ILE A 315 10.10 -27.88 31.91
C ILE A 315 10.95 -29.15 32.06
N LEU A 316 11.45 -29.67 30.95
CA LEU A 316 12.57 -30.62 30.94
C LEU A 316 13.50 -30.24 29.79
N GLU A 317 14.69 -29.78 30.18
CA GLU A 317 15.90 -29.84 29.38
C GLU A 317 16.20 -31.32 29.07
N SER A 318 16.44 -31.66 27.81
CA SER A 318 17.18 -32.86 27.44
C SER A 318 17.86 -32.70 26.10
N ASP A 319 19.18 -32.79 26.18
CA ASP A 319 20.23 -32.97 25.19
C ASP A 319 19.86 -33.19 23.72
N LEU A 320 20.48 -32.30 22.94
CA LEU A 320 20.99 -32.41 21.58
C LEU A 320 21.54 -33.81 21.24
N SER A 321 20.88 -34.50 20.30
CA SER A 321 21.50 -35.29 19.21
C SER A 321 20.44 -36.12 18.47
N GLY A 322 19.58 -35.46 17.69
CA GLY A 322 18.66 -36.12 16.77
C GLY A 322 19.00 -35.73 15.34
N HIS A 323 19.71 -36.61 14.62
CA HIS A 323 19.95 -36.52 13.18
C HIS A 323 18.61 -36.36 12.44
N MET A 324 18.42 -35.24 11.75
CA MET A 324 17.39 -35.16 10.70
C MET A 324 17.79 -36.09 9.56
N PRO A 325 16.92 -37.00 9.10
CA PRO A 325 17.27 -37.86 7.97
C PRO A 325 17.26 -37.03 6.69
N ALA A 326 18.45 -36.82 6.13
CA ALA A 326 18.62 -36.32 4.77
C ALA A 326 18.28 -37.43 3.77
N GLN A 327 17.33 -37.17 2.85
CA GLN A 327 17.40 -37.77 1.52
C GLN A 327 16.68 -36.95 0.43
N LYS A 328 17.49 -36.09 -0.21
CA LYS A 328 17.65 -35.86 -1.67
C LYS A 328 16.40 -35.62 -2.54
N SER A 329 16.10 -34.35 -2.80
CA SER A 329 16.16 -33.85 -4.18
C SER A 329 17.43 -33.02 -4.31
N THR A 330 18.19 -33.18 -5.39
CA THR A 330 19.52 -32.55 -5.54
C THR A 330 19.43 -31.41 -6.55
N GLY A 331 19.58 -30.17 -6.07
CA GLY A 331 19.62 -28.93 -6.86
C GLY A 331 18.89 -27.79 -6.17
N HIS A 332 19.39 -26.55 -6.29
CA HIS A 332 18.74 -25.35 -5.75
C HIS A 332 17.38 -25.12 -6.39
N LEU A 333 17.24 -25.48 -7.67
CA LEU A 333 15.96 -25.45 -8.38
C LEU A 333 14.91 -26.36 -7.73
N ALA A 334 15.31 -27.57 -7.31
CA ALA A 334 14.37 -28.51 -6.70
C ALA A 334 13.85 -28.01 -5.34
N GLU A 335 14.69 -27.29 -4.58
CA GLU A 335 14.28 -26.64 -3.33
C GLU A 335 13.35 -25.46 -3.60
N LEU A 336 13.70 -24.58 -4.56
CA LEU A 336 12.84 -23.47 -4.99
C LEU A 336 11.48 -23.97 -5.49
N GLU A 337 11.44 -25.03 -6.27
CA GLU A 337 10.20 -25.63 -6.74
C GLU A 337 9.38 -26.20 -5.59
N ARG A 338 10.00 -26.91 -4.63
CA ARG A 338 9.29 -27.53 -3.51
C ARG A 338 8.73 -26.49 -2.55
N ASP A 339 9.59 -25.58 -2.09
CA ASP A 339 9.30 -24.72 -0.94
C ASP A 339 8.97 -23.29 -1.35
N GLY A 340 9.31 -22.89 -2.58
CA GLY A 340 9.15 -21.51 -3.07
C GLY A 340 10.33 -20.62 -2.69
N PHE A 341 11.33 -21.16 -2.01
CA PHE A 341 12.60 -20.49 -1.72
C PHE A 341 13.73 -21.51 -1.53
N VAL A 342 14.97 -21.04 -1.62
CA VAL A 342 16.20 -21.79 -1.36
C VAL A 342 17.22 -20.88 -0.68
N VAL A 343 17.98 -21.41 0.27
CA VAL A 343 19.04 -20.66 0.97
C VAL A 343 20.40 -21.27 0.64
N VAL A 344 21.27 -20.47 0.04
CA VAL A 344 22.67 -20.83 -0.21
C VAL A 344 23.54 -20.19 0.87
N ARG A 345 24.22 -21.05 1.64
CA ARG A 345 25.01 -20.62 2.81
C ARG A 345 26.41 -20.19 2.40
N GLY A 346 26.88 -19.07 2.93
CA GLY A 346 28.23 -18.56 2.73
C GLY A 346 28.59 -18.37 1.26
N ILE A 347 27.66 -17.88 0.42
CA ILE A 347 27.92 -17.58 -1.00
C ILE A 347 29.10 -16.61 -1.16
N VAL A 348 29.29 -15.72 -0.18
CA VAL A 348 30.42 -14.80 -0.10
C VAL A 348 30.93 -14.79 1.35
N THR A 349 32.25 -14.91 1.53
CA THR A 349 32.89 -14.92 2.86
C THR A 349 34.20 -14.13 2.86
N GLY A 350 34.80 -13.95 4.04
CA GLY A 350 36.12 -13.34 4.19
C GLY A 350 36.19 -11.90 3.70
N GLN A 351 37.28 -11.54 3.01
CA GLN A 351 37.56 -10.17 2.59
C GLN A 351 36.49 -9.57 1.67
N LYS A 352 35.88 -10.38 0.78
CA LYS A 352 34.82 -9.93 -0.13
C LYS A 352 33.56 -9.52 0.63
N LEU A 353 33.22 -10.24 1.71
CA LEU A 353 32.10 -9.87 2.59
C LEU A 353 32.38 -8.56 3.33
N GLU A 354 33.59 -8.38 3.86
CA GLU A 354 33.97 -7.13 4.55
C GLU A 354 33.99 -5.92 3.60
N GLU A 355 34.47 -6.09 2.37
CA GLU A 355 34.42 -5.04 1.35
C GLU A 355 32.99 -4.59 1.04
N LEU A 356 32.05 -5.55 0.91
CA LEU A 356 30.63 -5.26 0.70
C LEU A 356 30.01 -4.55 1.91
N ARG A 357 30.38 -4.95 3.13
CA ARG A 357 29.92 -4.29 4.37
C ARG A 357 30.38 -2.84 4.42
N GLU A 358 31.66 -2.58 4.19
CA GLU A 358 32.22 -1.24 4.19
C GLU A 358 31.57 -0.34 3.13
N ALA A 359 31.37 -0.85 1.91
CA ALA A 359 30.68 -0.14 0.84
C ALA A 359 29.23 0.17 1.23
N SER A 360 28.52 -0.82 1.77
CA SER A 360 27.11 -0.69 2.15
C SER A 360 26.88 0.32 3.26
N LEU A 361 27.75 0.37 4.28
CA LEU A 361 27.66 1.38 5.34
C LEU A 361 27.86 2.80 4.82
N LYS A 362 28.73 2.99 3.82
CA LYS A 362 28.91 4.29 3.15
C LYS A 362 27.63 4.68 2.39
N VAL A 363 27.06 3.76 1.62
CA VAL A 363 25.81 3.99 0.87
C VAL A 363 24.63 4.26 1.80
N GLU A 364 24.49 3.51 2.89
CA GLU A 364 23.47 3.75 3.90
C GLU A 364 23.58 5.17 4.47
N LYS A 365 24.81 5.61 4.80
CA LYS A 365 25.06 6.97 5.29
C LYS A 365 24.69 8.04 4.26
N LEU A 366 24.93 7.79 2.97
CA LEU A 366 24.51 8.71 1.90
C LEU A 366 22.99 8.81 1.82
N GLY A 367 22.28 7.67 1.87
CA GLY A 367 20.82 7.64 1.87
C GLY A 367 20.23 8.36 3.09
N ARG A 368 20.75 8.10 4.29
CA ARG A 368 20.30 8.74 5.53
C ARG A 368 20.57 10.25 5.57
N SER A 369 21.68 10.69 5.00
CA SER A 369 22.05 12.12 4.98
C SER A 369 21.35 12.92 3.86
N GLY A 370 20.64 12.24 2.95
CA GLY A 370 20.02 12.86 1.78
C GLY A 370 20.96 13.14 0.62
N GLN A 371 22.23 12.73 0.72
CA GLN A 371 23.20 12.84 -0.37
C GLN A 371 22.95 11.81 -1.48
N TRP A 372 22.13 10.78 -1.20
CA TRP A 372 21.60 9.87 -2.21
C TRP A 372 20.06 9.85 -2.13
N PRO A 373 19.34 10.38 -3.13
CA PRO A 373 17.89 10.59 -3.02
C PRO A 373 17.07 9.31 -3.26
N HIS A 374 17.67 8.26 -3.82
CA HIS A 374 16.97 7.02 -4.18
C HIS A 374 16.87 6.08 -2.98
N ILE A 375 15.95 6.39 -2.06
CA ILE A 375 15.72 5.64 -0.82
C ILE A 375 14.33 4.98 -0.79
N ARG A 376 14.12 4.06 0.15
CA ARG A 376 12.81 3.54 0.53
C ARG A 376 12.44 4.05 1.92
N THR A 377 11.30 4.73 2.01
CA THR A 377 10.85 5.44 3.22
C THR A 377 9.98 4.55 4.09
N VAL A 378 10.20 4.57 5.41
CA VAL A 378 9.39 3.81 6.37
C VAL A 378 7.91 4.21 6.26
N GLY A 379 7.02 3.22 6.36
CA GLY A 379 5.59 3.40 6.18
C GLY A 379 5.10 3.32 4.72
N LYS A 380 6.00 3.11 3.74
CA LYS A 380 5.62 2.87 2.34
C LYS A 380 6.28 1.62 1.76
N GLN A 381 5.46 0.66 1.34
CA GLN A 381 5.91 -0.66 0.86
C GLN A 381 6.36 -0.66 -0.61
N PHE A 382 5.60 -0.01 -1.50
CA PHE A 382 5.82 -0.06 -2.96
C PHE A 382 6.22 1.31 -3.54
N PRO A 383 6.92 1.35 -4.69
CA PRO A 383 7.21 2.60 -5.39
C PRO A 383 5.92 3.31 -5.86
N PRO A 384 5.99 4.60 -6.23
CA PRO A 384 7.17 5.47 -6.17
C PRO A 384 7.46 5.95 -4.75
N TRP A 385 8.72 5.90 -4.31
CA TRP A 385 9.12 6.46 -3.03
C TRP A 385 9.54 7.92 -3.24
N THR A 386 8.87 8.84 -2.55
CA THR A 386 9.32 10.23 -2.46
C THR A 386 10.44 10.32 -1.43
N PHE A 387 11.48 11.10 -1.77
CA PHE A 387 12.58 11.34 -0.85
C PHE A 387 12.05 12.02 0.43
N SER A 388 12.16 11.33 1.57
CA SER A 388 11.86 11.88 2.88
C SER A 388 12.64 11.09 3.92
N THR A 389 13.62 11.74 4.55
CA THR A 389 14.40 11.14 5.65
C THR A 389 13.72 11.33 7.01
N GLU A 390 12.70 12.19 7.10
CA GLU A 390 11.99 12.49 8.35
C GLU A 390 11.28 11.27 8.95
N LYS A 391 10.78 10.37 8.11
CA LYS A 391 10.14 9.11 8.55
C LYS A 391 11.15 7.97 8.79
N GLY A 392 12.41 8.18 8.44
CA GLY A 392 13.42 7.12 8.41
C GLY A 392 13.38 6.29 7.13
N ILE A 393 14.44 5.49 6.92
CA ILE A 393 14.61 4.67 5.71
C ILE A 393 14.67 3.18 6.05
N TRP A 394 14.20 2.33 5.14
CA TRP A 394 14.36 0.86 5.24
C TRP A 394 15.04 0.25 4.02
N GLY A 395 15.46 1.09 3.05
CA GLY A 395 16.25 0.66 1.92
C GLY A 395 16.87 1.81 1.12
N VAL A 396 17.83 1.46 0.29
CA VAL A 396 18.52 2.32 -0.67
C VAL A 396 18.47 1.65 -2.05
N GLN A 397 18.29 2.43 -3.10
CA GLN A 397 18.08 1.93 -4.46
C GLN A 397 19.23 2.30 -5.40
N HIS A 398 19.30 1.58 -6.51
CA HIS A 398 20.17 1.86 -7.66
C HIS A 398 21.66 1.73 -7.32
N LEU A 399 22.04 0.61 -6.71
CA LEU A 399 23.43 0.38 -6.26
C LEU A 399 24.46 0.33 -7.40
N MET A 400 24.01 0.09 -8.64
CA MET A 400 24.85 0.06 -9.83
C MET A 400 24.91 1.42 -10.56
N ASN A 401 24.24 2.46 -10.05
CA ASN A 401 24.27 3.77 -10.67
C ASN A 401 25.67 4.39 -10.54
N PRO A 402 26.32 4.81 -11.66
CA PRO A 402 27.65 5.42 -11.61
C PRO A 402 27.78 6.65 -10.72
N ASP A 403 26.70 7.39 -10.52
CA ASP A 403 26.67 8.57 -9.65
C ASP A 403 26.76 8.19 -8.16
N LEU A 404 26.51 6.92 -7.81
CA LEU A 404 26.69 6.41 -6.45
C LEU A 404 28.18 6.11 -6.19
N PRO A 405 28.81 6.73 -5.18
CA PRO A 405 30.18 6.41 -4.81
C PRO A 405 30.31 4.94 -4.35
N GLY A 406 31.24 4.20 -4.95
CA GLY A 406 31.48 2.79 -4.64
C GLY A 406 30.57 1.80 -5.39
N HIS A 407 29.82 2.26 -6.39
CA HIS A 407 28.94 1.42 -7.21
C HIS A 407 29.66 0.22 -7.83
N GLU A 408 30.95 0.34 -8.16
CA GLU A 408 31.75 -0.70 -8.80
C GLU A 408 31.82 -2.00 -7.98
N ILE A 409 31.77 -1.91 -6.66
CA ILE A 409 31.77 -3.07 -5.75
C ILE A 409 30.44 -3.84 -5.90
N PHE A 410 29.33 -3.11 -5.98
CA PHE A 410 27.99 -3.69 -6.15
C PHE A 410 27.79 -4.21 -7.57
N THR A 411 28.24 -3.49 -8.60
CA THR A 411 28.22 -3.96 -9.99
C THR A 411 28.98 -5.27 -10.12
N ARG A 412 30.20 -5.37 -9.57
CA ARG A 412 30.98 -6.61 -9.56
C ARG A 412 30.26 -7.75 -8.82
N GLN A 413 29.58 -7.45 -7.72
CA GLN A 413 28.82 -8.46 -6.99
C GLN A 413 27.59 -8.96 -7.77
N TYR A 414 26.84 -8.06 -8.40
CA TYR A 414 25.65 -8.41 -9.17
C TYR A 414 25.96 -9.33 -10.36
N PHE A 415 27.05 -9.07 -11.08
CA PHE A 415 27.48 -9.87 -12.24
C PHE A 415 28.40 -11.05 -11.91
N SER A 416 28.60 -11.32 -10.62
CA SER A 416 29.52 -12.37 -10.15
C SER A 416 29.03 -13.78 -10.47
N GLU A 417 29.97 -14.69 -10.73
CA GLU A 417 29.64 -16.10 -10.98
C GLU A 417 28.97 -16.78 -9.79
N GLU A 418 29.27 -16.36 -8.57
CA GLU A 418 28.63 -16.91 -7.38
C GLU A 418 27.11 -16.74 -7.45
N ILE A 419 26.62 -15.58 -7.89
CA ILE A 419 25.18 -15.32 -8.04
C ILE A 419 24.66 -15.89 -9.36
N LEU A 420 25.30 -15.57 -10.48
CA LEU A 420 24.74 -15.87 -11.80
C LEU A 420 24.72 -17.37 -12.12
N SER A 421 25.62 -18.17 -11.54
CA SER A 421 25.55 -19.64 -11.67
C SER A 421 24.27 -20.21 -11.07
N ILE A 422 23.84 -19.70 -9.90
CA ILE A 422 22.58 -20.11 -9.28
C ILE A 422 21.40 -19.59 -10.09
N VAL A 423 21.43 -18.33 -10.54
CA VAL A 423 20.37 -17.77 -11.38
C VAL A 423 20.13 -18.61 -12.63
N ARG A 424 21.20 -19.02 -13.34
CA ARG A 424 21.11 -19.90 -14.51
C ARG A 424 20.50 -21.25 -14.18
N GLU A 425 20.87 -21.84 -13.04
CA GLU A 425 20.23 -23.07 -12.56
C GLU A 425 18.73 -22.88 -12.32
N LEU A 426 18.35 -21.82 -11.60
CA LEU A 426 16.97 -21.55 -11.21
C LEU A 426 16.07 -21.19 -12.40
N LEU A 427 16.60 -20.48 -13.40
CA LEU A 427 15.88 -20.10 -14.61
C LEU A 427 16.02 -21.11 -15.76
N GLN A 428 16.85 -22.13 -15.56
CA GLN A 428 17.17 -23.15 -16.58
C GLN A 428 17.61 -22.54 -17.90
N CYS A 429 18.54 -21.59 -17.84
CA CYS A 429 18.99 -20.80 -18.99
C CYS A 429 20.51 -20.58 -19.00
N ASP A 430 21.01 -20.03 -20.10
CA ASP A 430 22.42 -19.63 -20.24
C ASP A 430 22.58 -18.09 -20.22
N ASP A 431 23.83 -17.60 -20.25
CA ASP A 431 24.16 -16.16 -20.24
C ASP A 431 23.54 -15.37 -21.40
N ASN A 432 23.23 -16.05 -22.51
CA ASN A 432 22.60 -15.47 -23.70
C ASN A 432 21.12 -15.12 -23.49
N GLU A 433 20.50 -15.59 -22.41
CA GLU A 433 19.11 -15.36 -22.07
C GLU A 433 18.92 -14.46 -20.85
N LEU A 434 19.98 -14.26 -20.05
CA LEU A 434 19.94 -13.40 -18.87
C LEU A 434 19.74 -11.93 -19.24
N VAL A 435 18.94 -11.25 -18.41
CA VAL A 435 18.63 -9.82 -18.52
C VAL A 435 19.01 -9.16 -17.20
N MET A 436 19.73 -8.03 -17.25
CA MET A 436 20.01 -7.29 -16.03
C MET A 436 18.75 -6.57 -15.55
N GLU A 437 18.60 -6.40 -14.24
CA GLU A 437 17.43 -5.77 -13.64
C GLU A 437 17.87 -4.98 -12.40
N LEU A 438 17.19 -5.16 -11.27
CA LEU A 438 17.31 -4.31 -10.10
C LEU A 438 18.40 -4.81 -9.16
N PHE A 439 19.17 -3.88 -8.61
CA PHE A 439 20.04 -4.14 -7.49
C PHE A 439 19.97 -3.01 -6.46
N ASN A 440 19.42 -3.35 -5.31
CA ASN A 440 19.06 -2.45 -4.23
C ASN A 440 19.60 -2.99 -2.90
N MET A 441 19.43 -2.22 -1.84
CA MET A 441 19.85 -2.57 -0.48
C MET A 441 18.69 -2.35 0.48
N LEU A 442 18.45 -3.30 1.37
CA LEU A 442 17.53 -3.15 2.52
C LEU A 442 18.38 -2.89 3.76
N VAL A 443 17.97 -1.92 4.59
CA VAL A 443 18.74 -1.47 5.76
C VAL A 443 17.90 -1.54 7.03
N ARG A 444 18.56 -1.45 8.19
CA ARG A 444 17.89 -1.31 9.49
C ARG A 444 16.99 -0.07 9.47
N PRO A 445 15.70 -0.19 9.82
CA PRO A 445 14.83 0.97 9.90
C PRO A 445 15.10 1.78 11.17
N ASP A 446 14.76 3.07 11.14
CA ASP A 446 14.85 3.94 12.32
C ASP A 446 13.82 3.56 13.40
N GLU A 447 12.66 3.04 12.98
CA GLU A 447 11.59 2.51 13.84
C GLU A 447 11.16 1.11 13.41
N HIS A 448 10.47 0.37 14.29
CA HIS A 448 9.98 -0.96 13.91
C HIS A 448 9.03 -0.84 12.72
N PHE A 449 9.23 -1.67 11.71
CA PHE A 449 8.53 -1.57 10.45
C PHE A 449 8.21 -2.96 9.91
N GLU A 450 7.06 -3.10 9.28
CA GLU A 450 6.65 -4.35 8.65
C GLU A 450 5.91 -4.06 7.35
N LEU A 451 6.06 -4.98 6.40
CA LEU A 451 5.30 -5.01 5.16
C LEU A 451 4.06 -5.88 5.38
N ARG A 452 2.99 -5.59 4.65
CA ARG A 452 1.81 -6.45 4.65
C ARG A 452 2.11 -7.78 3.97
N TRP A 453 1.34 -8.82 4.27
CA TRP A 453 1.36 -10.06 3.51
C TRP A 453 1.04 -9.80 2.03
N HIS A 454 1.91 -10.22 1.13
CA HIS A 454 1.76 -9.97 -0.30
C HIS A 454 2.39 -11.06 -1.17
N ARG A 455 2.08 -10.97 -2.45
CA ARG A 455 2.76 -11.62 -3.57
C ARG A 455 3.14 -10.48 -4.52
N ASP A 456 4.32 -10.52 -5.14
CA ASP A 456 4.85 -9.37 -5.89
C ASP A 456 4.06 -9.06 -7.18
N ASP A 457 3.42 -10.05 -7.80
CA ASP A 457 2.68 -9.85 -9.06
C ASP A 457 1.18 -10.15 -8.95
N ILE A 458 0.70 -10.50 -7.77
CA ILE A 458 -0.66 -10.98 -7.57
C ILE A 458 -1.32 -10.19 -6.44
N PRO A 459 -2.30 -9.33 -6.77
CA PRO A 459 -3.02 -8.53 -5.79
C PRO A 459 -3.66 -9.39 -4.69
N ALA A 460 -3.94 -8.78 -3.53
CA ALA A 460 -4.51 -9.48 -2.39
C ALA A 460 -5.97 -9.91 -2.66
N GLU A 461 -6.66 -9.14 -3.49
CA GLU A 461 -8.05 -9.31 -3.90
C GLU A 461 -8.24 -10.34 -5.04
N ALA A 462 -7.16 -10.86 -5.63
CA ALA A 462 -7.25 -11.81 -6.73
C ALA A 462 -8.02 -13.08 -6.31
N SER A 463 -8.96 -13.53 -7.14
CA SER A 463 -9.71 -14.78 -6.90
C SER A 463 -8.76 -15.99 -6.89
N ALA A 464 -9.21 -17.12 -6.35
CA ALA A 464 -8.39 -18.34 -6.37
C ALA A 464 -8.05 -18.77 -7.81
N GLU A 465 -8.97 -18.58 -8.76
CA GLU A 465 -8.76 -18.83 -10.18
C GLU A 465 -7.74 -17.86 -10.78
N GLU A 466 -7.84 -16.56 -10.50
CA GLU A 466 -6.89 -15.54 -10.97
C GLU A 466 -5.49 -15.77 -10.39
N GLU A 467 -5.39 -16.14 -9.11
CA GLU A 467 -4.13 -16.53 -8.49
C GLU A 467 -3.53 -17.74 -9.22
N MET A 468 -4.31 -18.80 -9.43
CA MET A 468 -3.81 -20.01 -10.08
C MET A 468 -3.45 -19.79 -11.55
N GLU A 469 -4.17 -18.94 -12.27
CA GLU A 469 -3.84 -18.55 -13.63
C GLU A 469 -2.46 -17.86 -13.68
N ARG A 470 -2.16 -16.98 -12.71
CA ARG A 470 -0.87 -16.28 -12.63
C ARG A 470 0.25 -17.17 -12.11
N LEU A 471 0.00 -17.93 -11.05
CA LEU A 471 0.98 -18.86 -10.44
C LEU A 471 1.36 -20.00 -11.39
N GLY A 472 0.47 -20.37 -12.32
CA GLY A 472 0.74 -21.37 -13.34
C GLY A 472 1.63 -20.88 -14.50
N ARG A 473 1.96 -19.57 -14.57
CA ARG A 473 2.83 -19.03 -15.62
C ARG A 473 4.31 -19.31 -15.31
N PRO A 474 5.16 -19.47 -16.34
CA PRO A 474 6.60 -19.62 -16.13
C PRO A 474 7.19 -18.42 -15.37
N ALA A 475 8.14 -18.70 -14.47
CA ALA A 475 8.93 -17.66 -13.81
C ALA A 475 10.04 -17.19 -14.77
N PHE A 476 10.10 -15.87 -15.02
CA PHE A 476 11.10 -15.27 -15.91
C PHE A 476 12.11 -14.40 -15.18
N HIS A 477 12.29 -14.59 -13.87
CA HIS A 477 13.33 -13.90 -13.10
C HIS A 477 13.63 -14.64 -11.81
N ALA A 478 14.82 -14.42 -11.28
CA ALA A 478 15.26 -14.90 -9.98
C ALA A 478 15.50 -13.68 -9.07
N GLN A 479 14.68 -13.55 -8.03
CA GLN A 479 14.82 -12.53 -6.98
C GLN A 479 15.55 -13.12 -5.78
N TYR A 480 16.35 -12.29 -5.11
CA TYR A 480 17.11 -12.74 -3.96
C TYR A 480 17.34 -11.68 -2.89
N ASN A 481 17.57 -12.16 -1.66
CA ASN A 481 18.03 -11.42 -0.50
C ASN A 481 19.39 -11.97 -0.07
N PHE A 482 20.45 -11.19 -0.24
CA PHE A 482 21.83 -11.54 0.13
C PHE A 482 22.24 -10.77 1.40
N ALA A 483 22.34 -11.48 2.52
CA ALA A 483 22.54 -10.88 3.84
C ALA A 483 24.02 -10.61 4.13
N LEU A 484 24.36 -9.35 4.44
CA LEU A 484 25.70 -8.96 4.88
C LEU A 484 25.84 -9.00 6.40
N TRP A 485 24.72 -8.95 7.12
CA TRP A 485 24.58 -9.21 8.56
C TRP A 485 23.60 -10.37 8.78
N GLU A 486 23.37 -10.77 10.03
CA GLU A 486 22.27 -11.67 10.32
C GLU A 486 20.94 -11.03 9.90
N ASP A 487 20.11 -11.75 9.15
CA ASP A 487 18.80 -11.29 8.68
C ASP A 487 17.73 -12.34 8.97
N GLU A 488 16.69 -11.95 9.70
CA GLU A 488 15.49 -12.74 10.01
C GLU A 488 14.22 -12.00 9.52
N SER A 489 14.35 -11.09 8.57
CA SER A 489 13.27 -10.18 8.20
C SER A 489 12.31 -10.77 7.17
N LEU A 490 12.73 -11.76 6.38
CA LEU A 490 11.86 -12.42 5.40
C LEU A 490 11.02 -13.48 6.08
N VAL A 491 9.70 -13.27 6.12
CA VAL A 491 8.72 -14.23 6.61
C VAL A 491 7.86 -14.67 5.45
N LEU A 492 7.69 -15.98 5.25
CA LEU A 492 7.01 -16.55 4.09
C LEU A 492 6.20 -17.79 4.47
N ILE A 493 5.30 -18.23 3.59
CA ILE A 493 4.59 -19.51 3.72
C ILE A 493 5.11 -20.48 2.64
N PRO A 494 5.90 -21.51 3.01
CA PRO A 494 6.44 -22.46 2.05
C PRO A 494 5.35 -23.14 1.21
N GLY A 495 5.62 -23.35 -0.07
CA GLY A 495 4.67 -23.99 -1.00
C GLY A 495 3.52 -23.11 -1.48
N SER A 496 3.32 -21.91 -0.90
CA SER A 496 2.23 -21.00 -1.28
C SER A 496 2.37 -20.46 -2.72
N HIS A 497 3.54 -20.53 -3.35
CA HIS A 497 3.78 -20.19 -4.76
C HIS A 497 3.11 -21.17 -5.75
N LYS A 498 2.58 -22.30 -5.28
CA LYS A 498 1.94 -23.34 -6.13
C LYS A 498 0.45 -23.52 -5.86
N ARG A 499 -0.14 -22.70 -5.00
CA ARG A 499 -1.54 -22.79 -4.59
C ARG A 499 -2.14 -21.40 -4.38
N PRO A 500 -3.46 -21.24 -4.49
CA PRO A 500 -4.08 -19.98 -4.11
C PRO A 500 -3.93 -19.77 -2.60
N ARG A 501 -4.21 -18.54 -2.15
CA ARG A 501 -4.38 -18.24 -0.73
C ARG A 501 -5.49 -19.12 -0.15
N THR A 502 -5.25 -19.68 1.03
CA THR A 502 -6.29 -20.36 1.81
C THR A 502 -7.33 -19.35 2.30
N GLU A 503 -8.49 -19.82 2.75
CA GLU A 503 -9.50 -18.95 3.36
C GLU A 503 -8.96 -18.21 4.59
N THR A 504 -8.12 -18.86 5.39
CA THR A 504 -7.43 -18.23 6.53
C THR A 504 -6.48 -17.14 6.07
N GLU A 505 -5.64 -17.39 5.07
CA GLU A 505 -4.70 -16.40 4.53
C GLU A 505 -5.42 -15.21 3.88
N ARG A 506 -6.58 -15.45 3.27
CA ARG A 506 -7.39 -14.43 2.59
C ARG A 506 -8.14 -13.52 3.56
N ASN A 507 -8.63 -14.09 4.66
CA ASN A 507 -9.39 -13.36 5.67
C ASN A 507 -8.51 -12.75 6.77
N ALA A 508 -7.19 -12.98 6.72
CA ALA A 508 -6.25 -12.43 7.68
C ALA A 508 -6.13 -10.92 7.58
N ASP A 509 -5.83 -10.27 8.71
CA ASP A 509 -5.42 -8.87 8.70
C ASP A 509 -4.18 -8.69 7.80
N PRO A 510 -4.04 -7.57 7.06
CA PRO A 510 -2.89 -7.35 6.19
C PRO A 510 -1.53 -7.50 6.91
N PHE A 511 -1.48 -7.22 8.21
CA PHE A 511 -0.30 -7.32 9.07
C PHE A 511 -0.39 -8.46 10.08
N GLU A 512 -1.28 -9.43 9.87
CA GLU A 512 -1.46 -10.59 10.74
C GLU A 512 -0.11 -11.21 11.13
N LYS A 513 0.12 -11.35 12.43
CA LYS A 513 1.45 -11.67 12.98
C LYS A 513 1.80 -13.14 12.78
N VAL A 514 0.78 -13.99 12.76
CA VAL A 514 0.93 -15.43 12.65
C VAL A 514 -0.08 -15.98 11.66
N LEU A 515 0.41 -16.47 10.53
CA LEU A 515 -0.34 -17.33 9.62
C LEU A 515 0.06 -18.80 9.80
N PRO A 516 -0.85 -19.75 9.52
CA PRO A 516 -0.52 -21.17 9.52
C PRO A 516 0.69 -21.44 8.61
N GLU A 517 1.59 -22.32 9.08
CA GLU A 517 2.76 -22.78 8.32
C GLU A 517 3.77 -21.68 7.94
N GLN A 518 3.65 -20.46 8.48
CA GLN A 518 4.65 -19.42 8.23
C GLN A 518 6.04 -19.83 8.74
N LEU A 519 7.06 -19.35 8.05
CA LEU A 519 8.46 -19.59 8.35
C LEU A 519 9.23 -18.27 8.30
N VAL A 520 10.11 -18.06 9.27
CA VAL A 520 11.09 -16.97 9.27
C VAL A 520 12.38 -17.48 8.65
N VAL A 521 12.79 -16.89 7.52
CA VAL A 521 14.03 -17.27 6.84
C VAL A 521 15.20 -16.66 7.59
N LYS A 522 16.04 -17.52 8.16
CA LYS A 522 17.24 -17.12 8.90
C LYS A 522 18.46 -17.13 7.98
N LEU A 523 19.07 -15.98 7.79
CA LEU A 523 20.30 -15.78 7.02
C LEU A 523 21.42 -15.33 7.96
N GLY A 524 22.56 -16.02 7.89
CA GLY A 524 23.81 -15.54 8.47
C GLY A 524 24.53 -14.59 7.51
N PRO A 525 25.57 -13.90 7.98
CA PRO A 525 26.41 -13.08 7.12
C PRO A 525 27.02 -13.91 5.99
N GLY A 526 26.86 -13.44 4.76
CA GLY A 526 27.35 -14.16 3.58
C GLY A 526 26.33 -15.13 2.98
N ASP A 527 25.14 -15.30 3.57
CA ASP A 527 24.09 -16.17 3.05
C ASP A 527 23.16 -15.44 2.08
N ILE A 528 22.62 -16.16 1.10
CA ILE A 528 21.65 -15.63 0.13
C ILE A 528 20.40 -16.53 0.10
N ALA A 529 19.22 -15.91 0.11
CA ALA A 529 17.96 -16.57 -0.17
C ALA A 529 17.47 -16.17 -1.56
N PHE A 530 17.26 -17.14 -2.44
CA PHE A 530 16.44 -16.96 -3.64
C PHE A 530 15.00 -17.39 -3.32
N TYR A 531 14.02 -16.64 -3.78
CA TYR A 531 12.62 -16.98 -3.55
C TYR A 531 11.77 -16.60 -4.76
N ASN A 532 10.69 -17.35 -4.94
CA ASN A 532 9.68 -17.05 -5.92
C ASN A 532 8.97 -15.78 -5.46
N ASN A 533 8.96 -14.75 -6.30
CA ASN A 533 8.35 -13.45 -5.98
C ASN A 533 6.84 -13.55 -5.68
N ASN A 534 6.19 -14.63 -6.14
CA ASN A 534 4.80 -14.92 -5.84
C ASN A 534 4.62 -15.90 -4.68
N ILE A 535 5.65 -16.28 -3.92
CA ILE A 535 5.42 -16.90 -2.61
C ILE A 535 4.69 -15.88 -1.71
N LEU A 536 3.73 -16.31 -0.89
CA LEU A 536 3.08 -15.41 0.06
C LEU A 536 4.09 -15.05 1.16
N HIS A 537 4.44 -13.78 1.26
CA HIS A 537 5.51 -13.31 2.15
C HIS A 537 5.28 -11.89 2.67
N ARG A 538 6.10 -11.51 3.64
CA ARG A 538 6.20 -10.17 4.23
C ARG A 538 7.60 -9.91 4.75
N GLY A 539 7.95 -8.64 4.88
CA GLY A 539 9.18 -8.19 5.52
C GLY A 539 8.89 -7.68 6.93
N VAL A 540 9.63 -8.13 7.95
CA VAL A 540 9.50 -7.69 9.34
C VAL A 540 10.84 -7.16 9.82
N TYR A 541 10.91 -5.88 10.13
CA TYR A 541 12.16 -5.15 10.34
C TYR A 541 12.29 -4.72 11.80
N ASP A 542 13.29 -5.23 12.49
CA ASP A 542 13.62 -4.83 13.87
C ASP A 542 14.59 -3.64 13.85
N SER A 543 14.17 -2.49 14.39
CA SER A 543 15.01 -1.29 14.47
C SER A 543 16.18 -1.42 15.42
N LYS A 544 16.23 -2.48 16.24
CA LYS A 544 17.32 -2.75 17.20
C LYS A 544 18.41 -3.67 16.66
N LYS A 545 18.23 -4.28 15.49
CA LYS A 545 19.20 -5.18 14.87
C LYS A 545 19.85 -4.51 13.67
N ASP A 546 21.17 -4.49 13.64
CA ASP A 546 21.89 -4.05 12.44
C ASP A 546 21.53 -4.96 11.26
N ARG A 547 21.25 -4.32 10.13
CA ARG A 547 20.80 -5.01 8.93
C ARG A 547 21.34 -4.29 7.72
N VAL A 548 21.98 -5.07 6.87
CA VAL A 548 22.09 -4.79 5.44
C VAL A 548 21.91 -6.08 4.66
N THR A 549 20.97 -6.03 3.72
CA THR A 549 20.68 -7.13 2.81
C THR A 549 20.63 -6.59 1.40
N LEU A 550 21.54 -7.05 0.55
CA LEU A 550 21.52 -6.73 -0.88
C LEU A 550 20.34 -7.46 -1.51
N HIS A 551 19.45 -6.71 -2.13
CA HIS A 551 18.22 -7.19 -2.71
C HIS A 551 18.29 -7.01 -4.22
N GLY A 552 18.37 -8.12 -4.95
CA GLY A 552 18.53 -8.10 -6.39
C GLY A 552 17.53 -8.98 -7.11
N SER A 553 17.39 -8.73 -8.40
CA SER A 553 16.72 -9.62 -9.32
C SER A 553 17.50 -9.73 -10.63
N VAL A 554 17.46 -10.90 -11.26
CA VAL A 554 17.99 -11.12 -12.61
C VAL A 554 16.90 -11.73 -13.47
N GLY A 555 16.73 -11.23 -14.68
CA GLY A 555 15.64 -11.59 -15.58
C GLY A 555 16.01 -12.61 -16.64
N HIS A 556 14.98 -13.10 -17.32
CA HIS A 556 15.07 -13.96 -18.50
C HIS A 556 14.45 -13.24 -19.70
N SER A 557 15.10 -13.35 -20.86
CA SER A 557 14.67 -12.70 -22.11
C SER A 557 13.27 -13.10 -22.59
N GLY A 558 12.79 -14.28 -22.18
CA GLY A 558 11.42 -14.74 -22.42
C GLY A 558 10.32 -14.00 -21.66
N GLY A 559 10.63 -13.13 -20.68
CA GLY A 559 9.65 -12.47 -19.82
C GLY A 559 8.75 -11.42 -20.47
N SER A 560 9.15 -10.87 -21.63
CA SER A 560 8.37 -9.89 -22.42
C SER A 560 7.80 -8.70 -21.58
N LYS A 561 6.70 -8.08 -22.04
CA LYS A 561 6.13 -6.84 -21.48
C LYS A 561 5.79 -6.90 -19.97
N LEU A 562 5.39 -8.07 -19.47
CA LEU A 562 5.04 -8.24 -18.05
C LEU A 562 6.24 -7.96 -17.15
N ARG A 563 7.45 -8.40 -17.56
CA ARG A 563 8.67 -8.16 -16.81
C ARG A 563 9.15 -6.73 -16.93
N ALA A 564 9.00 -6.12 -18.11
CA ALA A 564 9.34 -4.72 -18.35
C ALA A 564 8.65 -3.80 -17.32
N ARG A 565 7.36 -4.02 -17.05
CA ARG A 565 6.61 -3.30 -16.01
C ARG A 565 7.26 -3.36 -14.62
N ASN A 566 7.58 -4.57 -14.17
CA ASN A 566 8.09 -4.79 -12.82
C ASN A 566 9.49 -4.21 -12.62
N VAL A 567 10.28 -4.11 -13.69
CA VAL A 567 11.65 -3.60 -13.65
C VAL A 567 11.68 -2.08 -13.85
N LEU A 568 10.92 -1.55 -14.81
CA LEU A 568 10.93 -0.12 -15.16
C LEU A 568 10.25 0.77 -14.11
N GLN A 569 9.26 0.27 -13.37
CA GLN A 569 8.61 1.02 -12.28
C GLN A 569 9.58 1.46 -11.16
N HIS A 570 10.78 0.88 -11.09
CA HIS A 570 11.81 1.24 -10.14
C HIS A 570 12.84 2.23 -10.73
N GLY A 571 12.54 2.93 -11.83
CA GLY A 571 13.36 4.03 -12.34
C GLY A 571 14.72 3.64 -12.91
N ILE A 572 14.96 2.36 -13.19
CA ILE A 572 16.24 1.87 -13.75
C ILE A 572 16.59 2.52 -15.09
N GLY A 573 15.58 2.93 -15.88
CA GLY A 573 15.77 3.59 -17.16
C GLY A 573 16.62 4.87 -17.08
N GLY A 574 16.63 5.56 -15.94
CA GLY A 574 17.38 6.83 -15.80
C GLY A 574 18.91 6.68 -15.77
N TYR A 575 19.45 5.48 -15.52
CA TYR A 575 20.90 5.27 -15.39
C TYR A 575 21.44 4.01 -16.07
N VAL A 576 20.58 3.10 -16.56
CA VAL A 576 20.99 1.80 -17.11
C VAL A 576 22.06 1.90 -18.21
N ASP A 577 21.95 2.86 -19.12
CA ASP A 577 22.90 3.06 -20.22
C ASP A 577 24.26 3.56 -19.74
N LYS A 578 24.32 4.11 -18.52
CA LYS A 578 25.51 4.71 -17.94
C LYS A 578 26.30 3.74 -17.06
N VAL A 579 25.71 2.59 -16.67
CA VAL A 579 26.34 1.63 -15.74
C VAL A 579 27.76 1.29 -16.19
N ASP A 580 28.73 1.47 -15.29
CA ASP A 580 30.14 1.25 -15.58
C ASP A 580 30.53 -0.23 -15.38
N PHE A 581 30.88 -0.89 -16.47
CA PHE A 581 31.40 -2.27 -16.48
C PHE A 581 32.93 -2.35 -16.62
N SER A 582 33.64 -1.23 -16.61
CA SER A 582 35.10 -1.17 -16.83
C SER A 582 35.92 -1.91 -15.76
N LYS A 583 35.32 -2.17 -14.60
CA LYS A 583 35.94 -2.88 -13.46
C LYS A 583 35.66 -4.38 -13.44
N LEU A 584 34.86 -4.90 -14.38
CA LEU A 584 34.63 -6.33 -14.55
C LEU A 584 35.75 -6.97 -15.36
N SER A 585 35.98 -8.27 -15.20
CA SER A 585 36.88 -9.01 -16.11
C SER A 585 36.31 -9.05 -17.53
N ASP A 586 37.13 -9.32 -18.55
CA ASP A 586 36.69 -9.26 -19.95
C ASP A 586 35.45 -10.14 -20.23
N GLY A 587 35.39 -11.36 -19.66
CA GLY A 587 34.25 -12.26 -19.82
C GLY A 587 33.00 -11.77 -19.09
N GLU A 588 33.14 -11.32 -17.84
CA GLU A 588 32.03 -10.75 -17.06
C GLU A 588 31.49 -9.47 -17.70
N ARG A 589 32.38 -8.64 -18.24
CA ARG A 589 32.05 -7.40 -18.94
C ARG A 589 31.24 -7.68 -20.19
N GLN A 590 31.67 -8.63 -21.02
CA GLN A 590 30.91 -9.01 -22.21
C GLN A 590 29.49 -9.45 -21.83
N ARG A 591 29.36 -10.33 -20.84
CA ARG A 591 28.05 -10.76 -20.35
C ARG A 591 27.21 -9.58 -19.83
N ALA A 592 27.78 -8.70 -19.02
CA ALA A 592 27.08 -7.56 -18.46
C ALA A 592 26.54 -6.62 -19.54
N GLU A 593 27.35 -6.35 -20.58
CA GLU A 593 26.96 -5.58 -21.76
C GLU A 593 25.78 -6.21 -22.50
N GLU A 594 25.82 -7.54 -22.71
CA GLU A 594 24.73 -8.26 -23.37
C GLU A 594 23.44 -8.27 -22.53
N MET A 595 23.56 -8.48 -21.22
CA MET A 595 22.43 -8.41 -20.27
C MET A 595 21.80 -7.00 -20.26
N ARG A 596 22.63 -5.95 -20.31
CA ARG A 596 22.18 -4.55 -20.45
C ARG A 596 21.44 -4.33 -21.75
N ALA A 597 22.02 -4.75 -22.87
CA ALA A 597 21.40 -4.58 -24.19
C ALA A 597 20.01 -5.24 -24.26
N ARG A 598 19.82 -6.39 -23.61
CA ARG A 598 18.51 -7.05 -23.53
C ARG A 598 17.53 -6.27 -22.66
N LEU A 599 17.97 -5.65 -21.56
CA LEU A 599 17.10 -4.79 -20.75
C LEU A 599 16.67 -3.53 -21.54
N VAL A 600 17.61 -2.88 -22.23
CA VAL A 600 17.33 -1.70 -23.06
C VAL A 600 16.34 -2.05 -24.18
N LYS A 601 16.54 -3.20 -24.85
CA LYS A 601 15.61 -3.73 -25.84
C LYS A 601 14.23 -4.02 -25.23
N LEU A 602 14.19 -4.66 -24.06
CA LEU A 602 12.95 -4.95 -23.36
C LEU A 602 12.17 -3.67 -23.04
N GLY A 603 12.86 -2.61 -22.62
CA GLY A 603 12.25 -1.31 -22.35
C GLY A 603 11.74 -0.60 -23.61
N SER A 604 12.54 -0.57 -24.68
CA SER A 604 12.16 0.10 -25.93
C SER A 604 11.00 -0.59 -26.67
N GLU A 605 10.88 -1.91 -26.56
CA GLU A 605 9.80 -2.69 -27.19
C GLU A 605 8.50 -2.71 -26.37
N SER A 606 8.54 -2.34 -25.09
CA SER A 606 7.40 -2.50 -24.17
C SER A 606 6.47 -1.28 -24.07
N GLY A 607 6.93 -0.07 -24.42
CA GLY A 607 6.14 1.17 -24.31
C GLY A 607 5.93 1.63 -22.85
N ASP A 608 4.88 2.42 -22.58
CA ASP A 608 4.47 2.78 -21.21
C ASP A 608 3.91 1.54 -20.50
N VAL A 609 4.54 1.14 -19.40
CA VAL A 609 4.26 -0.13 -18.73
C VAL A 609 3.48 0.00 -17.43
N GLY A 610 3.18 1.21 -16.93
CA GLY A 610 2.43 1.41 -15.68
C GLY A 610 3.10 0.76 -14.44
N TYR A 611 2.36 0.63 -13.33
CA TYR A 611 2.85 0.02 -12.08
C TYR A 611 2.25 -1.37 -11.84
N SER A 612 3.02 -2.29 -11.26
CA SER A 612 2.63 -3.70 -11.04
C SER A 612 1.77 -3.92 -9.80
N LEU A 613 1.97 -3.12 -8.74
CA LEU A 613 1.21 -3.15 -7.49
C LEU A 613 1.05 -1.74 -6.92
N GLN A 614 -0.08 -1.49 -6.26
CA GLN A 614 -0.39 -0.24 -5.56
C GLN A 614 -0.23 -0.42 -4.04
N GLY A 615 0.56 0.45 -3.39
CA GLY A 615 0.86 0.41 -1.96
C GLY A 615 1.01 1.76 -1.31
#